data_AF-D8Q312-F1
#
_entry.id   AF-D8Q312-F1
#
_cell.length_a   1.000
_cell.length_b   1.000
_cell.length_c   1.000
_cell.angle_alpha   90.00
_cell.angle_beta   90.00
_cell.angle_gamma   90.00
#
_symmetry.space_group_name_H-M   'P 1'
#
loop_
_entity.id
_entity.type
_entity.pdbx_description
1 polymer ?
#
loop_
_entity_poly.entity_id
_entity_poly.type
_entity_poly.pdbx_seq_one_letter_code
_entity_poly.pdbx_strand_id
1 'polypeptide(L)'
;MYASTFALAAASALLPSVLGTDWTGPSWYLPVGTHITKLATTMKVPAIPPNDLDGQTLFVWPGIQPGNALQEEGSDPAAVGNGVLQPVLTYGPSCVPGDHPEDQWYISGVYVGGGGNPDFDGCFGGDVMQVAPEDLVACTMELKQGTASTWDQTCINLSNNNQTVTYELDLAGQLQSSGELMVENPTDQSNADWNFPCFFYNTVVVTDKPMDASVCVLPETDKAYKSKNSALSEDGLTCTLGGIAIFNPDKPAPEINDADLSI
;
A
#
# COMPACT_ATOMS: atom_id res chain seq x y z
N MET A 1 -16.87 -50.92 19.61
CA MET A 1 -16.27 -49.59 19.87
C MET A 1 -16.04 -48.94 18.52
N TYR A 2 -16.94 -48.06 18.10
CA TYR A 2 -16.77 -47.26 16.88
C TYR A 2 -16.20 -45.91 17.31
N ALA A 3 -15.00 -45.59 16.83
CA ALA A 3 -14.42 -44.26 16.94
C ALA A 3 -15.04 -43.38 15.84
N SER A 4 -15.81 -42.37 16.23
CA SER A 4 -16.26 -41.31 15.33
C SER A 4 -15.15 -40.27 15.21
N THR A 5 -14.55 -40.16 14.04
CA THR A 5 -13.67 -39.06 13.67
C THR A 5 -14.54 -37.93 13.12
N PHE A 6 -14.65 -36.83 13.86
CA PHE A 6 -15.18 -35.56 13.31
C PHE A 6 -14.07 -34.93 12.47
N ALA A 7 -14.28 -34.88 11.15
CA ALA A 7 -13.48 -34.04 10.27
C ALA A 7 -14.00 -32.60 10.40
N LEU A 8 -13.16 -31.71 10.94
CA LEU A 8 -13.38 -30.27 10.90
C LEU A 8 -13.15 -29.84 9.44
N ALA A 9 -14.21 -29.39 8.76
CA ALA A 9 -14.07 -28.76 7.46
C ALA A 9 -13.40 -27.41 7.67
N ALA A 10 -12.15 -27.27 7.23
CA ALA A 10 -11.53 -25.97 7.04
C ALA A 10 -12.33 -25.26 5.93
N ALA A 11 -13.07 -24.22 6.30
CA ALA A 11 -13.65 -23.30 5.35
C ALA A 11 -12.48 -22.55 4.70
N SER A 12 -12.03 -23.04 3.54
CA SER A 12 -11.22 -22.25 2.62
C SER A 12 -12.12 -21.11 2.18
N ALA A 13 -11.92 -19.92 2.73
CA ALA A 13 -12.47 -18.71 2.15
C ALA A 13 -11.90 -18.64 0.73
N LEU A 14 -12.76 -18.95 -0.24
CA LEU A 14 -12.47 -18.74 -1.65
C LEU A 14 -12.28 -17.23 -1.80
N LEU A 15 -11.04 -16.78 -1.88
CA LEU A 15 -10.76 -15.46 -2.42
C LEU A 15 -11.30 -15.47 -3.85
N PRO A 16 -12.27 -14.62 -4.20
CA PRO A 16 -12.72 -14.53 -5.58
C PRO A 16 -11.52 -14.12 -6.43
N SER A 17 -11.15 -14.99 -7.36
CA SER A 17 -10.20 -14.67 -8.41
C SER A 17 -10.74 -13.48 -9.22
N VAL A 18 -10.03 -12.38 -9.09
CA VAL A 18 -10.07 -11.10 -9.79
C VAL A 18 -10.60 -11.19 -11.23
N LEU A 19 -11.85 -10.72 -11.41
CA LEU A 19 -12.32 -10.09 -12.64
C LEU A 19 -12.84 -8.72 -12.22
N GLY A 20 -12.03 -7.67 -12.35
CA GLY A 20 -12.46 -6.27 -12.13
C GLY A 20 -11.72 -5.46 -11.06
N THR A 21 -10.50 -5.83 -10.62
CA THR A 21 -9.72 -4.93 -9.73
C THR A 21 -9.17 -3.76 -10.54
N ASP A 22 -9.61 -2.55 -10.23
CA ASP A 22 -9.04 -1.32 -10.76
C ASP A 22 -8.00 -0.76 -9.78
N TRP A 23 -6.81 -0.48 -10.29
CA TRP A 23 -5.68 0.08 -9.55
C TRP A 23 -5.42 1.47 -10.11
N THR A 24 -5.60 2.49 -9.28
CA THR A 24 -5.50 3.89 -9.69
C THR A 24 -4.40 4.56 -8.89
N GLY A 25 -3.35 5.02 -9.57
CA GLY A 25 -2.27 5.75 -8.94
C GLY A 25 -0.93 5.65 -9.66
N PRO A 26 0.08 6.42 -9.22
CA PRO A 26 1.43 6.30 -9.74
C PRO A 26 2.13 5.04 -9.21
N SER A 27 2.78 4.34 -10.13
CA SER A 27 3.79 3.31 -9.82
C SER A 27 5.12 3.70 -10.46
N TRP A 28 6.21 3.26 -9.84
CA TRP A 28 7.54 3.43 -10.40
C TRP A 28 8.38 2.17 -10.20
N TYR A 29 9.29 1.95 -11.14
CA TYR A 29 10.19 0.80 -11.16
C TYR A 29 11.63 1.31 -11.17
N LEU A 30 12.40 0.90 -10.17
CA LEU A 30 13.82 1.14 -10.11
C LEU A 30 14.54 0.24 -11.12
N PRO A 31 15.69 0.67 -11.66
CA PRO A 31 16.50 -0.19 -12.50
C PRO A 31 17.02 -1.39 -11.70
N VAL A 32 17.33 -2.47 -12.42
CA VAL A 32 17.99 -3.66 -11.86
C VAL A 32 19.22 -3.26 -11.05
N GLY A 33 19.31 -3.77 -9.82
CA GLY A 33 20.40 -3.54 -8.88
C GLY A 33 20.20 -2.33 -7.97
N THR A 34 19.11 -1.56 -8.09
CA THR A 34 18.75 -0.47 -7.16
C THR A 34 17.49 -0.86 -6.39
N HIS A 35 17.57 -0.81 -5.06
CA HIS A 35 16.52 -1.33 -4.18
C HIS A 35 16.03 -0.27 -3.22
N ILE A 36 14.73 -0.29 -2.95
CA ILE A 36 14.11 0.49 -1.88
C ILE A 36 14.55 -0.12 -0.55
N THR A 37 15.00 0.73 0.36
CA THR A 37 15.29 0.39 1.77
C THR A 37 14.34 1.08 2.73
N LYS A 38 13.63 2.12 2.26
CA LYS A 38 12.58 2.81 3.02
C LYS A 38 11.57 3.45 2.07
N LEU A 39 10.29 3.34 2.43
CA LEU A 39 9.23 4.20 1.91
C LEU A 39 8.45 4.75 3.12
N ALA A 40 8.42 6.07 3.26
CA ALA A 40 7.57 6.76 4.23
C ALA A 40 6.59 7.68 3.50
N THR A 41 5.37 7.83 4.01
CA THR A 41 4.36 8.76 3.48
C THR A 41 3.36 9.12 4.56
N THR A 42 2.71 10.27 4.43
CA THR A 42 1.54 10.63 5.23
C THR A 42 0.30 10.54 4.37
N MET A 43 -0.60 9.62 4.70
CA MET A 43 -1.91 9.54 4.08
C MET A 43 -2.90 10.42 4.83
N LYS A 44 -3.77 11.11 4.11
CA LYS A 44 -4.98 11.68 4.70
C LYS A 44 -6.13 10.71 4.51
N VAL A 45 -6.79 10.36 5.61
CA VAL A 45 -7.93 9.44 5.59
C VAL A 45 -9.04 10.06 4.75
N PRO A 46 -9.50 9.39 3.68
CA PRO A 46 -10.49 9.95 2.78
C PRO A 46 -11.86 10.12 3.44
N ALA A 47 -12.76 10.80 2.71
CA ALA A 47 -14.17 10.80 3.04
C ALA A 47 -14.74 9.37 3.04
N ILE A 48 -15.84 9.17 3.75
CA ILE A 48 -16.60 7.92 3.69
C ILE A 48 -17.35 7.87 2.35
N PRO A 49 -17.34 6.73 1.63
CA PRO A 49 -18.17 6.54 0.44
C PRO A 49 -19.64 6.92 0.68
N PRO A 50 -20.28 7.68 -0.23
CA PRO A 50 -21.63 8.20 -0.02
C PRO A 50 -22.71 7.12 -0.01
N ASN A 51 -22.43 5.99 -0.65
CA ASN A 51 -23.28 4.81 -0.65
C ASN A 51 -22.63 3.75 0.26
N ASP A 52 -23.47 2.99 0.96
CA ASP A 52 -23.03 1.74 1.57
C ASP A 52 -22.39 0.89 0.47
N LEU A 53 -21.16 0.46 0.70
CA LEU A 53 -20.43 -0.35 -0.24
C LEU A 53 -21.04 -1.76 -0.36
N ASP A 54 -22.09 -2.14 0.38
CA ASP A 54 -22.80 -3.44 0.29
C ASP A 54 -21.83 -4.63 0.36
N GLY A 55 -20.92 -4.59 1.35
CA GLY A 55 -19.88 -5.59 1.52
C GLY A 55 -18.72 -5.50 0.51
N GLN A 56 -18.60 -4.40 -0.23
CA GLN A 56 -17.42 -4.10 -1.05
C GLN A 56 -16.36 -3.34 -0.25
N THR A 57 -15.15 -3.30 -0.81
CA THR A 57 -13.98 -2.72 -0.16
C THR A 57 -13.38 -1.60 -1.00
N LEU A 58 -12.84 -0.60 -0.31
CA LEU A 58 -11.96 0.41 -0.88
C LEU A 58 -10.64 0.38 -0.11
N PHE A 59 -9.53 0.34 -0.84
CA PHE A 59 -8.19 0.39 -0.25
C PHE A 59 -7.44 1.63 -0.72
N VAL A 60 -6.70 2.25 0.19
CA VAL A 60 -5.73 3.32 -0.12
C VAL A 60 -4.42 2.99 0.56
N TRP A 61 -3.33 2.91 -0.20
CA TRP A 61 -2.07 2.41 0.34
C TRP A 61 -0.86 2.93 -0.43
N PRO A 62 0.27 3.21 0.24
CA PRO A 62 1.56 3.05 -0.37
C PRO A 62 1.97 1.57 -0.35
N GLY A 63 2.77 1.15 -1.32
CA GLY A 63 3.30 -0.21 -1.35
C GLY A 63 4.69 -0.27 -1.94
N ILE A 64 5.43 -1.32 -1.57
CA ILE A 64 6.66 -1.72 -2.23
C ILE A 64 6.56 -3.18 -2.67
N GLN A 65 7.15 -3.45 -3.83
CA GLN A 65 7.13 -4.76 -4.47
C GLN A 65 8.51 -5.12 -5.05
N PRO A 66 8.74 -6.42 -5.36
CA PRO A 66 10.00 -6.85 -5.95
C PRO A 66 10.34 -6.17 -7.27
N GLY A 67 9.36 -5.95 -8.14
CA GLY A 67 9.56 -5.22 -9.40
C GLY A 67 10.68 -5.81 -10.29
N ASN A 68 11.58 -4.95 -10.76
CA ASN A 68 12.72 -5.34 -11.61
C ASN A 68 13.77 -6.20 -10.88
N ALA A 69 13.79 -6.24 -9.55
CA ALA A 69 14.69 -7.10 -8.78
C ALA A 69 14.41 -8.59 -9.05
N LEU A 70 13.22 -8.96 -9.51
CA LEU A 70 12.91 -10.31 -9.98
C LEU A 70 13.75 -10.74 -11.21
N GLN A 71 14.44 -9.79 -11.87
CA GLN A 71 15.32 -10.05 -13.01
C GLN A 71 16.78 -10.24 -12.59
N GLU A 72 17.12 -10.08 -11.31
CA GLU A 72 18.48 -10.19 -10.81
C GLU A 72 18.95 -11.64 -10.66
N GLU A 73 20.21 -11.90 -10.97
CA GLU A 73 20.79 -13.22 -10.78
C GLU A 73 20.89 -13.52 -9.28
N GLY A 74 20.19 -14.57 -8.83
CA GLY A 74 20.15 -14.95 -7.42
C GLY A 74 19.19 -14.12 -6.57
N SER A 75 18.40 -13.21 -7.17
CA SER A 75 17.14 -12.87 -6.52
C SER A 75 16.31 -14.15 -6.51
N ASP A 76 15.74 -14.48 -5.34
CA ASP A 76 14.91 -15.66 -5.21
C ASP A 76 13.44 -15.24 -5.43
N PRO A 77 12.92 -15.24 -6.67
CA PRO A 77 11.51 -14.97 -6.92
C PRO A 77 10.60 -16.00 -6.21
N ALA A 78 11.15 -17.11 -5.70
CA ALA A 78 10.42 -18.15 -4.97
C ALA A 78 10.48 -17.99 -3.44
N ALA A 79 11.26 -17.04 -2.88
CA ALA A 79 11.37 -16.89 -1.44
C ALA A 79 10.01 -16.50 -0.82
N VAL A 80 9.36 -15.44 -1.32
CA VAL A 80 8.02 -15.02 -0.85
C VAL A 80 7.04 -14.68 -1.99
N GLY A 81 7.44 -14.80 -3.25
CA GLY A 81 6.56 -14.55 -4.42
C GLY A 81 6.41 -13.06 -4.77
N ASN A 82 5.51 -12.70 -5.69
CA ASN A 82 5.30 -11.30 -6.10
C ASN A 82 4.27 -10.59 -5.19
N GLY A 83 4.58 -10.52 -3.90
CA GLY A 83 3.72 -9.85 -2.92
C GLY A 83 4.03 -8.37 -2.74
N VAL A 84 3.10 -7.68 -2.09
CA VAL A 84 3.18 -6.25 -1.78
C VAL A 84 3.30 -6.06 -0.28
N LEU A 85 4.33 -5.36 0.16
CA LEU A 85 4.39 -4.81 1.51
C LEU A 85 3.67 -3.46 1.48
N GLN A 86 2.61 -3.29 2.27
CA GLN A 86 1.74 -2.13 2.22
C GLN A 86 1.03 -1.86 3.56
N PRO A 87 1.20 -0.68 4.17
CA PRO A 87 0.23 -0.19 5.13
C PRO A 87 -1.02 0.26 4.38
N VAL A 88 -2.18 -0.24 4.77
CA VAL A 88 -3.42 -0.06 3.99
C VAL A 88 -4.53 0.59 4.81
N LEU A 89 -5.04 1.71 4.31
CA LEU A 89 -6.31 2.27 4.74
C LEU A 89 -7.41 1.47 4.07
N THR A 90 -8.31 0.90 4.87
CA THR A 90 -9.39 0.04 4.39
C THR A 90 -10.74 0.55 4.87
N TYR A 91 -11.71 0.57 3.96
CA TYR A 91 -13.13 0.75 4.28
C TYR A 91 -13.89 -0.45 3.70
N GLY A 92 -14.61 -1.19 4.54
CA GLY A 92 -15.30 -2.43 4.16
C GLY A 92 -14.60 -3.71 4.64
N PRO A 93 -15.16 -4.90 4.30
CA PRO A 93 -14.58 -6.19 4.65
C PRO A 93 -13.24 -6.41 3.95
N SER A 94 -12.32 -7.15 4.57
CA SER A 94 -11.04 -7.47 3.92
C SER A 94 -10.43 -8.77 4.46
N CYS A 95 -9.28 -9.15 3.91
CA CYS A 95 -8.45 -10.24 4.41
C CYS A 95 -7.45 -9.79 5.49
N VAL A 96 -7.44 -8.51 5.90
CA VAL A 96 -6.53 -8.00 6.92
C VAL A 96 -6.78 -8.75 8.24
N PRO A 97 -5.75 -9.35 8.86
CA PRO A 97 -5.94 -10.09 10.09
C PRO A 97 -6.44 -9.22 11.26
N GLY A 98 -7.21 -9.82 12.15
CA GLY A 98 -7.72 -9.19 13.38
C GLY A 98 -9.15 -8.68 13.26
N ASP A 99 -9.71 -8.24 14.39
CA ASP A 99 -11.03 -7.64 14.44
C ASP A 99 -10.96 -6.20 13.94
N HIS A 100 -11.73 -5.88 12.92
CA HIS A 100 -11.81 -4.54 12.35
C HIS A 100 -13.26 -4.19 12.01
N PRO A 101 -13.60 -2.89 11.99
CA PRO A 101 -14.92 -2.45 11.53
C PRO A 101 -15.02 -2.60 10.00
N GLU A 102 -16.25 -2.68 9.50
CA GLU A 102 -16.54 -2.67 8.05
C GLU A 102 -17.20 -1.35 7.60
N ASP A 103 -17.71 -0.55 8.54
CA ASP A 103 -18.46 0.69 8.29
C ASP A 103 -17.66 1.98 8.56
N GLN A 104 -16.37 1.86 8.86
CA GLN A 104 -15.44 2.98 9.02
C GLN A 104 -14.04 2.63 8.54
N TRP A 105 -13.22 3.66 8.35
CA TRP A 105 -11.82 3.50 7.98
C TRP A 105 -10.99 2.88 9.12
N TYR A 106 -10.06 2.01 8.75
CA TYR A 106 -8.99 1.53 9.61
C TYR A 106 -7.68 1.42 8.84
N ILE A 107 -6.56 1.42 9.57
CA ILE A 107 -5.21 1.21 9.04
C ILE A 107 -4.58 -0.02 9.69
N SER A 108 -3.85 -0.81 8.90
CA SER A 108 -2.93 -1.84 9.38
C SER A 108 -1.72 -1.93 8.46
N GLY A 109 -0.58 -2.35 9.00
CA GLY A 109 0.57 -2.80 8.20
C GLY A 109 0.29 -4.21 7.69
N VAL A 110 0.40 -4.42 6.38
CA VAL A 110 0.00 -5.68 5.73
C VAL A 110 1.04 -6.10 4.68
N TYR A 111 1.18 -7.40 4.51
CA TYR A 111 1.78 -8.03 3.34
C TYR A 111 0.70 -8.83 2.62
N VAL A 112 0.57 -8.62 1.32
CA VAL A 112 -0.37 -9.36 0.46
C VAL A 112 0.43 -10.14 -0.57
N GLY A 113 0.42 -11.46 -0.46
CA GLY A 113 1.08 -12.37 -1.40
C GLY A 113 0.17 -12.71 -2.59
N GLY A 114 0.71 -12.51 -3.80
CA GLY A 114 -0.01 -12.69 -5.07
C GLY A 114 0.18 -14.04 -5.76
N GLY A 115 0.52 -15.11 -5.04
CA GLY A 115 0.86 -16.40 -5.64
C GLY A 115 2.36 -16.59 -5.83
N GLY A 116 2.80 -17.85 -5.77
CA GLY A 116 4.18 -18.26 -6.08
C GLY A 116 4.90 -18.91 -4.91
N ASN A 117 4.52 -18.58 -3.68
CA ASN A 117 4.91 -19.32 -2.49
C ASN A 117 3.68 -19.53 -1.57
N PRO A 118 3.19 -20.77 -1.42
CA PRO A 118 2.03 -21.07 -0.55
C PRO A 118 2.17 -20.62 0.90
N ASP A 119 3.40 -20.49 1.42
CA ASP A 119 3.66 -20.03 2.79
C ASP A 119 3.46 -18.52 2.93
N PHE A 120 3.45 -17.79 1.81
CA PHE A 120 3.29 -16.34 1.73
C PHE A 120 2.05 -15.93 0.93
N ASP A 121 1.23 -16.87 0.48
CA ASP A 121 0.00 -16.57 -0.25
C ASP A 121 -1.11 -16.13 0.72
N GLY A 122 -1.77 -15.02 0.40
CA GLY A 122 -2.83 -14.43 1.22
C GLY A 122 -2.39 -13.14 1.91
N CYS A 123 -3.07 -12.81 3.01
CA CYS A 123 -2.88 -11.54 3.71
C CYS A 123 -2.34 -11.78 5.12
N PHE A 124 -1.24 -11.10 5.41
CA PHE A 124 -0.55 -11.17 6.69
C PHE A 124 -0.42 -9.74 7.20
N GLY A 125 -0.70 -9.50 8.47
CA GLY A 125 -0.74 -8.13 8.97
C GLY A 125 -0.61 -8.06 10.48
N GLY A 126 -0.43 -6.84 10.96
CA GLY A 126 -0.29 -6.54 12.39
C GLY A 126 -1.56 -5.99 12.99
N ASP A 127 -1.39 -5.21 14.06
CA ASP A 127 -2.49 -4.56 14.76
C ASP A 127 -3.28 -3.62 13.84
N VAL A 128 -4.55 -3.42 14.17
CA VAL A 128 -5.46 -2.53 13.45
C VAL A 128 -5.74 -1.29 14.29
N MET A 129 -5.71 -0.12 13.64
CA MET A 129 -6.11 1.15 14.25
C MET A 129 -7.27 1.76 13.47
N GLN A 130 -8.35 2.05 14.18
CA GLN A 130 -9.48 2.80 13.64
C GLN A 130 -9.07 4.27 13.42
N VAL A 131 -9.49 4.84 12.30
CA VAL A 131 -9.15 6.22 11.94
C VAL A 131 -10.37 6.94 11.39
N ALA A 132 -10.46 8.24 11.61
CA ALA A 132 -11.56 9.06 11.12
C ALA A 132 -11.17 9.76 9.82
N PRO A 133 -12.15 10.09 8.94
CA PRO A 133 -11.90 10.99 7.81
C PRO A 133 -11.15 12.24 8.25
N GLU A 134 -10.25 12.72 7.40
CA GLU A 134 -9.34 13.85 7.64
C GLU A 134 -8.19 13.59 8.63
N ASP A 135 -8.12 12.43 9.29
CA ASP A 135 -6.93 12.06 10.06
C ASP A 135 -5.69 12.01 9.15
N LEU A 136 -4.54 12.44 9.68
CA LEU A 136 -3.26 12.31 9.01
C LEU A 136 -2.52 11.11 9.61
N VAL A 137 -2.26 10.10 8.80
CA VAL A 137 -1.60 8.86 9.21
C VAL A 137 -0.24 8.78 8.54
N ALA A 138 0.82 8.96 9.32
CA ALA A 138 2.19 8.78 8.84
C ALA A 138 2.56 7.30 8.90
N CYS A 139 2.82 6.71 7.75
CA CYS A 139 3.24 5.32 7.63
C CYS A 139 4.68 5.22 7.10
N THR A 140 5.44 4.27 7.62
CA THR A 140 6.80 3.96 7.17
C THR A 140 6.93 2.46 7.00
N MET A 141 7.49 2.05 5.86
CA MET A 141 8.02 0.71 5.58
C MET A 141 9.53 0.84 5.50
N GLU A 142 10.28 0.13 6.34
CA GLU A 142 11.74 0.27 6.39
C GLU A 142 12.42 -1.07 6.63
N LEU A 143 13.50 -1.31 5.87
CA LEU A 143 14.37 -2.46 6.09
C LEU A 143 15.08 -2.28 7.43
N LYS A 144 14.81 -3.20 8.36
CA LYS A 144 15.31 -3.16 9.73
C LYS A 144 16.83 -3.17 9.74
N GLN A 145 17.42 -2.19 10.45
CA GLN A 145 18.86 -2.00 10.49
C GLN A 145 19.59 -3.26 10.96
N GLY A 146 20.61 -3.68 10.22
CA GLY A 146 21.40 -4.86 10.53
C GLY A 146 20.77 -6.18 10.07
N THR A 147 19.61 -6.13 9.38
CA THR A 147 19.01 -7.28 8.71
C THR A 147 19.15 -7.13 7.19
N ALA A 148 18.93 -8.23 6.46
CA ALA A 148 18.89 -8.23 5.00
C ALA A 148 17.46 -8.41 4.44
N SER A 149 16.47 -8.64 5.31
CA SER A 149 15.16 -9.14 4.91
C SER A 149 13.99 -8.79 5.82
N THR A 150 14.25 -8.31 7.04
CA THR A 150 13.18 -7.99 7.98
C THR A 150 12.73 -6.55 7.77
N TRP A 151 11.45 -6.36 7.49
CA TRP A 151 10.84 -5.07 7.27
C TRP A 151 9.91 -4.71 8.41
N ASP A 152 10.05 -3.47 8.90
CA ASP A 152 9.14 -2.88 9.85
C ASP A 152 8.16 -1.98 9.10
N GLN A 153 6.86 -2.19 9.35
CA GLN A 153 5.79 -1.27 8.99
C GLN A 153 5.30 -0.59 10.25
N THR A 154 5.26 0.74 10.27
CA THR A 154 4.75 1.53 11.39
C THR A 154 3.81 2.59 10.86
N CYS A 155 2.60 2.68 11.40
CA CYS A 155 1.64 3.73 11.10
C CYS A 155 1.24 4.48 12.37
N ILE A 156 1.33 5.81 12.32
CA ILE A 156 1.08 6.73 13.43
C ILE A 156 -0.04 7.69 13.02
N ASN A 157 -1.14 7.71 13.76
CA ASN A 157 -2.20 8.69 13.59
C ASN A 157 -1.80 10.01 14.27
N LEU A 158 -1.32 10.97 13.47
CA LEU A 158 -0.87 12.29 13.90
C LEU A 158 -2.02 13.16 14.41
N SER A 159 -3.26 12.86 14.00
CA SER A 159 -4.46 13.60 14.41
C SER A 159 -5.05 13.10 15.74
N ASN A 160 -4.73 11.87 16.16
CA ASN A 160 -5.31 11.22 17.33
C ASN A 160 -4.24 10.73 18.33
N ASN A 161 -3.61 11.66 19.06
CA ASN A 161 -2.66 11.38 20.15
C ASN A 161 -1.49 10.44 19.77
N ASN A 162 -1.10 10.39 18.49
CA ASN A 162 -0.04 9.49 18.00
C ASN A 162 -0.30 8.01 18.33
N GLN A 163 -1.56 7.57 18.26
CA GLN A 163 -1.86 6.13 18.25
C GLN A 163 -1.07 5.46 17.14
N THR A 164 -0.51 4.29 17.44
CA THR A 164 0.49 3.62 16.61
C THR A 164 0.14 2.14 16.45
N VAL A 165 0.27 1.63 15.23
CA VAL A 165 0.25 0.20 14.93
C VAL A 165 1.51 -0.19 14.18
N THR A 166 1.96 -1.42 14.40
CA THR A 166 3.20 -1.94 13.81
C THR A 166 3.00 -3.35 13.27
N TYR A 167 3.74 -3.67 12.23
CA TYR A 167 3.82 -5.01 11.68
C TYR A 167 5.25 -5.29 11.20
N GLU A 168 5.83 -6.40 11.63
CA GLU A 168 7.16 -6.85 11.22
C GLU A 168 7.01 -8.11 10.38
N LEU A 169 7.73 -8.17 9.25
CA LEU A 169 7.77 -9.36 8.41
C LEU A 169 9.18 -9.60 7.86
N ASP A 170 9.62 -10.85 7.89
CA ASP A 170 10.81 -11.31 7.19
C ASP A 170 10.44 -11.73 5.77
N LEU A 171 10.90 -10.97 4.77
CA LEU A 171 10.69 -11.24 3.35
C LEU A 171 11.71 -12.23 2.77
N ALA A 172 12.41 -12.98 3.62
CA ALA A 172 13.36 -14.04 3.24
C ALA A 172 14.41 -13.60 2.20
N GLY A 173 14.84 -12.35 2.28
CA GLY A 173 15.86 -11.75 1.40
C GLY A 173 15.32 -11.14 0.12
N GLN A 174 14.00 -11.10 -0.05
CA GLN A 174 13.39 -10.49 -1.23
C GLN A 174 13.65 -8.99 -1.29
N LEU A 175 14.36 -8.60 -2.35
CA LEU A 175 14.68 -7.23 -2.69
C LEU A 175 13.44 -6.52 -3.24
N GLN A 176 13.31 -5.23 -2.93
CA GLN A 176 12.18 -4.38 -3.32
C GLN A 176 12.68 -3.36 -4.33
N SER A 177 12.11 -3.31 -5.54
CA SER A 177 12.54 -2.37 -6.58
C SER A 177 11.39 -1.68 -7.31
N SER A 178 10.18 -1.77 -6.77
CA SER A 178 9.05 -0.96 -7.21
C SER A 178 8.35 -0.34 -6.02
N GLY A 179 7.88 0.89 -6.20
CA GLY A 179 7.06 1.59 -5.23
C GLY A 179 5.78 2.10 -5.91
N GLU A 180 4.73 2.19 -5.10
CA GLU A 180 3.38 2.47 -5.58
C GLU A 180 2.64 3.33 -4.56
N LEU A 181 1.78 4.22 -5.04
CA LEU A 181 0.76 4.90 -4.24
C LEU A 181 -0.56 4.67 -4.94
N MET A 182 -1.48 3.97 -4.30
CA MET A 182 -2.63 3.39 -4.99
C MET A 182 -3.93 3.62 -4.25
N VAL A 183 -4.98 3.72 -5.04
CA VAL A 183 -6.35 3.42 -4.66
C VAL A 183 -6.76 2.16 -5.41
N GLU A 184 -7.21 1.15 -4.66
CA GLU A 184 -7.64 -0.12 -5.22
C GLU A 184 -9.14 -0.32 -4.99
N ASN A 185 -9.82 -0.65 -6.08
CA ASN A 185 -11.24 -0.95 -6.15
C ASN A 185 -11.41 -2.39 -6.64
N PRO A 186 -11.62 -3.36 -5.75
CA PRO A 186 -11.69 -4.77 -6.16
C PRO A 186 -12.89 -5.13 -7.02
N THR A 187 -13.91 -4.26 -7.09
CA THR A 187 -15.13 -4.49 -7.87
C THR A 187 -15.59 -3.24 -8.62
N ASP A 188 -16.32 -3.46 -9.71
CA ASP A 188 -16.96 -2.39 -10.50
C ASP A 188 -17.81 -1.46 -9.64
N GLN A 189 -18.45 -1.99 -8.59
CA GLN A 189 -19.29 -1.20 -7.68
C GLN A 189 -18.44 -0.26 -6.81
N SER A 190 -17.36 -0.74 -6.20
CA SER A 190 -16.49 0.14 -5.40
C SER A 190 -15.80 1.18 -6.27
N ASN A 191 -15.45 0.83 -7.53
CA ASN A 191 -14.98 1.82 -8.51
C ASN A 191 -16.08 2.86 -8.81
N ALA A 192 -17.32 2.44 -9.03
CA ALA A 192 -18.42 3.36 -9.35
C ALA A 192 -18.78 4.33 -8.21
N ASP A 193 -18.60 3.94 -6.95
CA ASP A 193 -19.00 4.73 -5.78
C ASP A 193 -17.90 5.65 -5.22
N TRP A 194 -16.66 5.48 -5.68
CA TRP A 194 -15.55 6.35 -5.28
C TRP A 194 -15.49 7.63 -6.13
N ASN A 195 -15.70 8.79 -5.49
CA ASN A 195 -15.65 10.11 -6.12
C ASN A 195 -15.09 11.20 -5.19
N PHE A 196 -14.00 10.90 -4.50
CA PHE A 196 -13.26 11.84 -3.65
C PHE A 196 -11.76 11.65 -3.85
N PRO A 197 -10.94 12.69 -3.69
CA PRO A 197 -9.49 12.54 -3.79
C PRO A 197 -8.92 11.75 -2.60
N CYS A 198 -7.92 10.93 -2.87
CA CYS A 198 -7.08 10.28 -1.87
C CYS A 198 -5.70 10.94 -1.87
N PHE A 199 -5.22 11.39 -0.71
CA PHE A 199 -4.00 12.19 -0.63
C PHE A 199 -2.85 11.47 0.05
N PHE A 200 -1.67 11.64 -0.53
CA PHE A 200 -0.39 11.23 0.00
C PHE A 200 0.52 12.45 0.10
N TYR A 201 1.16 12.65 1.24
CA TYR A 201 2.02 13.79 1.53
C TYR A 201 3.37 13.34 2.03
N ASN A 202 4.37 14.22 1.91
CA ASN A 202 5.70 14.03 2.50
C ASN A 202 6.28 12.64 2.21
N THR A 203 6.08 12.15 0.98
CA THR A 203 6.53 10.82 0.61
C THR A 203 8.03 10.85 0.47
N VAL A 204 8.72 9.90 1.10
CA VAL A 204 10.17 9.73 1.06
C VAL A 204 10.48 8.30 0.67
N VAL A 205 11.24 8.12 -0.40
CA VAL A 205 11.76 6.82 -0.84
C VAL A 205 13.27 6.87 -0.73
N VAL A 206 13.85 5.95 0.05
CA VAL A 206 15.30 5.79 0.18
C VAL A 206 15.71 4.50 -0.51
N THR A 207 16.84 4.56 -1.20
CA THR A 207 17.42 3.44 -1.94
C THR A 207 18.84 3.12 -1.51
N ASP A 208 19.30 1.90 -1.78
CA ASP A 208 20.66 1.45 -1.49
C ASP A 208 21.70 1.94 -2.51
N LYS A 209 21.25 2.40 -3.68
CA LYS A 209 22.07 2.94 -4.77
C LYS A 209 21.37 4.12 -5.43
N PRO A 210 22.10 5.01 -6.12
CA PRO A 210 21.49 6.17 -6.77
C PRO A 210 20.39 5.75 -7.76
N MET A 211 19.24 6.42 -7.69
CA MET A 211 18.15 6.29 -8.66
C MET A 211 18.21 7.40 -9.71
N ASP A 212 17.59 7.15 -10.86
CA ASP A 212 17.47 8.15 -11.92
C ASP A 212 16.40 9.20 -11.56
N ALA A 213 16.66 10.48 -11.90
CA ALA A 213 15.71 11.56 -11.65
C ALA A 213 14.37 11.35 -12.35
N SER A 214 14.35 10.67 -13.51
CA SER A 214 13.13 10.31 -14.23
C SER A 214 12.26 9.27 -13.51
N VAL A 215 12.84 8.51 -12.56
CA VAL A 215 12.08 7.59 -11.70
C VAL A 215 11.47 8.34 -10.51
N CYS A 216 12.20 9.31 -9.96
CA CYS A 216 11.73 10.09 -8.80
C CYS A 216 10.71 11.17 -9.17
N VAL A 217 10.91 11.87 -10.28
CA VAL A 217 10.09 13.05 -10.63
C VAL A 217 8.85 12.62 -11.39
N LEU A 218 7.73 12.50 -10.66
CA LEU A 218 6.44 12.22 -11.27
C LEU A 218 5.94 13.43 -12.09
N PRO A 219 5.21 13.19 -13.19
CA PRO A 219 4.46 14.25 -13.87
C PRO A 219 3.52 14.99 -12.90
N GLU A 220 3.47 16.33 -12.99
CA GLU A 220 2.60 17.16 -12.14
C GLU A 220 1.11 16.82 -12.32
N THR A 221 0.71 16.30 -13.48
CA THR A 221 -0.67 15.91 -13.76
C THR A 221 -0.71 14.70 -14.68
N ASP A 222 -1.62 13.79 -14.37
CA ASP A 222 -2.04 12.65 -15.18
C ASP A 222 -3.59 12.60 -15.22
N LYS A 223 -4.17 11.66 -15.98
CA LYS A 223 -5.62 11.44 -16.02
C LYS A 223 -6.21 11.00 -14.66
N ALA A 224 -5.39 10.43 -13.78
CA ALA A 224 -5.84 9.81 -12.53
C ALA A 224 -5.21 10.43 -11.27
N TYR A 225 -4.26 11.35 -11.42
CA TYR A 225 -3.64 12.01 -10.27
C TYR A 225 -3.08 13.39 -10.61
N LYS A 226 -2.83 14.17 -9.56
CA LYS A 226 -1.99 15.36 -9.57
C LYS A 226 -0.87 15.20 -8.56
N SER A 227 0.32 15.68 -8.88
CA SER A 227 1.49 15.62 -8.01
C SER A 227 2.20 16.98 -7.93
N LYS A 228 2.96 17.20 -6.86
CA LYS A 228 3.73 18.43 -6.66
C LYS A 228 4.98 18.19 -5.83
N ASN A 229 5.99 19.04 -6.05
CA ASN A 229 7.23 19.12 -5.25
C ASN A 229 7.99 17.79 -5.20
N SER A 230 8.17 17.14 -6.35
CA SER A 230 9.07 15.98 -6.46
C SER A 230 10.52 16.44 -6.52
N ALA A 231 11.41 15.82 -5.77
CA ALA A 231 12.84 16.15 -5.80
C ALA A 231 13.70 14.91 -5.51
N LEU A 232 14.84 14.83 -6.19
CA LEU A 232 15.88 13.84 -5.93
C LEU A 232 17.04 14.51 -5.17
N SER A 233 17.55 13.85 -4.14
CA SER A 233 18.74 14.30 -3.41
C SER A 233 19.99 14.35 -4.30
N GLU A 234 20.98 15.14 -3.90
CA GLU A 234 22.23 15.30 -4.69
C GLU A 234 23.01 13.99 -4.88
N ASP A 235 22.92 13.06 -3.92
CA ASP A 235 23.52 11.73 -3.99
C ASP A 235 22.66 10.71 -4.76
N GLY A 236 21.46 11.10 -5.18
CA GLY A 236 20.51 10.25 -5.88
C GLY A 236 19.87 9.15 -5.01
N LEU A 237 20.10 9.12 -3.69
CA LEU A 237 19.63 8.03 -2.83
C LEU A 237 18.22 8.24 -2.28
N THR A 238 17.76 9.50 -2.21
CA THR A 238 16.49 9.88 -1.60
C THR A 238 15.61 10.63 -2.58
N CYS A 239 14.46 10.06 -2.90
CA CYS A 239 13.39 10.76 -3.59
C CYS A 239 12.38 11.30 -2.59
N THR A 240 11.94 12.54 -2.78
CA THR A 240 10.82 13.13 -2.04
C THR A 240 9.68 13.51 -2.98
N LEU A 241 8.45 13.26 -2.58
CA LEU A 241 7.23 13.72 -3.26
C LEU A 241 6.41 14.51 -2.23
N GLY A 242 6.28 15.83 -2.44
CA GLY A 242 5.62 16.69 -1.46
C GLY A 242 4.13 16.38 -1.28
N GLY A 243 3.39 16.28 -2.38
CA GLY A 243 1.95 15.97 -2.32
C GLY A 243 1.44 15.32 -3.59
N ILE A 244 0.56 14.33 -3.43
CA ILE A 244 -0.10 13.59 -4.51
C ILE A 244 -1.57 13.45 -4.16
N ALA A 245 -2.44 13.79 -5.10
CA ALA A 245 -3.87 13.54 -5.02
C ALA A 245 -4.27 12.56 -6.12
N ILE A 246 -4.75 11.38 -5.74
CA ILE A 246 -5.28 10.36 -6.66
C ILE A 246 -6.80 10.51 -6.70
N PHE A 247 -7.40 10.41 -7.87
CA PHE A 247 -8.85 10.50 -8.07
C PHE A 247 -9.32 9.54 -9.15
N ASN A 248 -10.59 9.17 -9.09
CA ASN A 248 -11.20 8.25 -10.03
C ASN A 248 -11.19 8.84 -11.46
N PRO A 249 -10.52 8.21 -12.44
CA PRO A 249 -10.43 8.72 -13.81
C PRO A 249 -11.76 8.65 -14.58
N ASP A 250 -12.72 7.85 -14.11
CA ASP A 250 -14.04 7.69 -14.73
C ASP A 250 -15.08 8.68 -14.18
N LYS A 251 -14.69 9.53 -13.23
CA LYS A 251 -15.52 10.60 -12.67
C LYS A 251 -14.99 11.98 -13.09
N PRO A 252 -15.83 13.03 -13.04
CA PRO A 252 -15.33 14.39 -13.18
C PRO A 252 -14.22 14.65 -12.16
N ALA A 253 -13.03 14.99 -12.64
CA ALA A 253 -11.89 15.26 -11.77
C ALA A 253 -12.25 16.33 -10.72
N PRO A 254 -11.97 16.09 -9.43
CA PRO A 254 -12.21 17.08 -8.41
C PRO A 254 -11.34 18.33 -8.65
N GLU A 255 -11.83 19.48 -8.20
CA GLU A 255 -11.01 20.70 -8.17
C GLU A 255 -9.96 20.55 -7.07
N ILE A 256 -8.76 20.11 -7.48
CA ILE A 256 -7.58 20.04 -6.63
C ILE A 256 -6.69 21.23 -6.96
N ASN A 257 -6.44 22.07 -5.95
CA ASN A 257 -5.54 23.20 -6.02
C ASN A 257 -4.21 22.91 -5.31
N ASP A 258 -3.24 23.80 -5.50
CA ASP A 258 -1.90 23.65 -4.94
C ASP A 258 -1.84 23.56 -3.40
N ALA A 259 -2.80 24.16 -2.70
CA ALA A 259 -2.87 24.11 -1.24
C ALA A 259 -3.34 22.74 -0.75
N ASP A 260 -4.16 22.02 -1.53
CA ASP A 260 -4.61 20.66 -1.19
C ASP A 260 -3.46 19.64 -1.24
N LEU A 261 -2.38 19.96 -1.98
CA LEU A 261 -1.17 19.15 -2.14
C LEU A 261 -0.06 19.54 -1.13
N SER A 262 -0.38 20.32 -0.11
CA SER A 262 0.59 20.77 0.90
C SER A 262 0.00 20.59 2.31
N ILE A 263 0.78 20.06 3.24
CA ILE A 263 0.47 20.00 4.68
C ILE A 263 1.60 20.62 5.51
#